data_AF-A0AAU9Y396-F1
#
_entry.id   AF-A0AAU9Y396-F1
#
_cell.length_a   1.000
_cell.length_b   1.000
_cell.length_c   1.000
_cell.angle_alpha   90.00
_cell.angle_beta   90.00
_cell.angle_gamma   90.00
#
_symmetry.space_group_name_H-M   'P 1'
#
loop_
_entity.id
_entity.type
_entity.pdbx_description
1 polymer ?
#
loop_
_entity_poly.entity_id
_entity_poly.type
_entity_poly.pdbx_seq_one_letter_code
_entity_poly.pdbx_strand_id
1 'polypeptide(L)'
;SLPFLGTELLNRAPKIESKVYIKRTNTGLLLHFQSHVDIKYKRSLVNTMVDRAYRLSSNWSFFSEECDRLRGVFHNLKYPKPLVETTIKRFVERRISSADPCPSPDVPSEIVRLVLPFKDQSSANHVKQQLNSLSSKLSVTVQPVFVSPKLDQQLKQHEIKPPIVNQQCIVYEFKCNLCDAGYVGYTRGHLHERVEGHTRKSSSIYKHYHLQHNSEMPERLIEQFNVIVKCNGKFDCLVNEMLYIRMRKPTLNVPTDSIRAKVFV
;
A
#
# COMPACT_ATOMS: atom_id res chain seq x y z
N SER A 1 -5.95 36.79 -1.78
CA SER A 1 -5.37 35.83 -2.74
C SER A 1 -6.25 34.59 -2.79
N LEU A 2 -6.21 33.81 -3.88
CA LEU A 2 -7.04 32.61 -4.06
C LEU A 2 -6.16 31.37 -4.34
N PRO A 3 -6.16 30.35 -3.46
CA PRO A 3 -5.43 29.10 -3.71
C PRO A 3 -6.22 28.13 -4.61
N PHE A 4 -5.59 27.58 -5.63
CA PHE A 4 -6.15 26.55 -6.52
C PHE A 4 -5.06 25.61 -7.06
N LEU A 5 -5.26 24.28 -6.94
CA LEU A 5 -4.36 23.22 -7.48
C LEU A 5 -2.85 23.40 -7.20
N GLY A 6 -2.47 24.00 -6.06
CA GLY A 6 -1.07 24.22 -5.70
C GLY A 6 -0.46 25.52 -6.23
N THR A 7 -1.31 26.44 -6.70
CA THR A 7 -1.00 27.80 -7.12
C THR A 7 -1.80 28.80 -6.27
N GLU A 8 -1.22 29.95 -5.96
CA GLU A 8 -1.88 31.09 -5.32
C GLU A 8 -2.03 32.21 -6.34
N LEU A 9 -3.26 32.65 -6.58
CA LEU A 9 -3.58 33.74 -7.49
C LEU A 9 -3.68 35.06 -6.72
N LEU A 10 -2.97 36.06 -7.21
CA LEU A 10 -2.91 37.42 -6.67
C LEU A 10 -3.59 38.37 -7.67
N ASN A 11 -4.68 39.01 -7.26
CA ASN A 11 -5.36 39.98 -8.10
C ASN A 11 -4.56 41.30 -8.12
N ARG A 12 -4.00 41.65 -9.28
CA ARG A 12 -3.23 42.87 -9.55
C ARG A 12 -3.81 43.55 -10.80
N ALA A 13 -5.11 43.85 -10.77
CA ALA A 13 -5.86 44.37 -11.92
C ALA A 13 -5.07 45.45 -12.70
N PRO A 14 -4.97 45.35 -14.05
CA PRO A 14 -5.71 44.42 -14.92
C PRO A 14 -5.09 43.02 -15.08
N LYS A 15 -4.02 42.68 -14.34
CA LYS A 15 -3.32 41.39 -14.45
C LYS A 15 -3.58 40.48 -13.25
N ILE A 16 -3.45 39.19 -13.45
CA ILE A 16 -3.39 38.19 -12.38
C ILE A 16 -1.95 37.72 -12.28
N GLU A 17 -1.40 37.79 -11.09
CA GLU A 17 -0.12 37.18 -10.78
C GLU A 17 -0.34 35.82 -10.11
N SER A 18 0.61 34.91 -10.28
CA SER A 18 0.56 33.57 -9.72
C SER A 18 1.87 33.20 -9.05
N LYS A 19 1.79 32.48 -7.94
CA LYS A 19 2.96 31.87 -7.29
C LYS A 19 2.62 30.48 -6.75
N VAL A 20 3.63 29.71 -6.36
CA VAL A 20 3.39 28.39 -5.76
C VAL A 20 2.63 28.53 -4.45
N TYR A 21 1.53 27.78 -4.31
CA TYR A 21 0.81 27.66 -3.05
C TYR A 21 1.22 26.39 -2.31
N ILE A 22 1.50 26.54 -1.01
CA ILE A 22 1.80 25.44 -0.10
C ILE A 22 0.61 25.24 0.86
N LYS A 23 0.04 24.04 0.84
CA LYS A 23 -1.04 23.67 1.76
C LYS A 23 -0.54 23.68 3.21
N ARG A 24 -1.40 24.08 4.16
CA ARG A 24 -1.10 24.02 5.61
C ARG A 24 -0.72 22.62 6.10
N THR A 25 -1.22 21.58 5.43
CA THR A 25 -0.93 20.18 5.72
C THR A 25 0.35 19.67 5.06
N ASN A 26 1.10 20.51 4.33
CA ASN A 26 2.34 20.10 3.70
C ASN A 26 3.43 19.90 4.78
N THR A 27 3.85 18.65 4.96
CA THR A 27 4.93 18.27 5.88
C THR A 27 6.31 18.38 5.25
N GLY A 28 6.42 18.65 3.95
CA GLY A 28 7.68 18.63 3.21
C GLY A 28 8.23 17.23 2.97
N LEU A 29 7.43 16.18 3.22
CA LEU A 29 7.84 14.80 3.02
C LEU A 29 7.92 14.47 1.53
N LEU A 30 9.16 14.36 1.03
CA LEU A 30 9.48 13.90 -0.33
C LEU A 30 10.54 12.80 -0.26
N LEU A 31 11.02 12.34 -1.41
CA LEU A 31 12.08 11.33 -1.51
C LEU A 31 13.36 11.80 -0.82
N HIS A 32 13.75 11.14 0.28
CA HIS A 32 14.98 11.42 1.02
C HIS A 32 16.24 11.03 0.22
N PHE A 33 17.35 11.74 0.40
CA PHE A 33 18.55 11.49 -0.38
C PHE A 33 19.20 10.12 -0.09
N GLN A 34 19.01 9.59 1.12
CA GLN A 34 19.51 8.25 1.50
C GLN A 34 18.56 7.10 1.12
N SER A 35 17.38 7.39 0.56
CA SER A 35 16.44 6.33 0.14
C SER A 35 17.10 5.37 -0.86
N HIS A 36 16.79 4.08 -0.75
CA HIS A 36 17.33 3.01 -1.59
C HIS A 36 16.62 2.98 -2.96
N VAL A 37 16.92 4.00 -3.78
CA VAL A 37 16.43 4.18 -5.14
C VAL A 37 17.56 4.72 -6.01
N ASP A 38 17.47 4.51 -7.33
CA ASP A 38 18.40 5.07 -8.31
C ASP A 38 18.53 6.59 -8.14
N ILE A 39 19.76 7.10 -8.17
CA ILE A 39 20.10 8.53 -8.10
C ILE A 39 19.35 9.36 -9.16
N LYS A 40 18.95 8.74 -10.28
CA LYS A 40 18.12 9.36 -11.31
C LYS A 40 16.80 9.89 -10.75
N TYR A 41 16.12 9.16 -9.87
CA TYR A 41 14.85 9.62 -9.28
C TYR A 41 15.05 10.81 -8.35
N LYS A 42 16.14 10.79 -7.56
CA LYS A 42 16.53 11.90 -6.68
C LYS A 42 16.80 13.17 -7.49
N ARG A 43 17.62 13.07 -8.55
CA ARG A 43 17.88 14.19 -9.46
C ARG A 43 16.62 14.68 -10.17
N SER A 44 15.78 13.74 -10.63
CA SER A 44 14.53 14.05 -11.30
C SER A 44 13.56 14.81 -10.41
N LEU A 45 13.51 14.48 -9.11
CA LEU A 45 12.70 15.21 -8.14
C LEU A 45 13.11 16.69 -8.07
N VAL A 46 14.41 16.98 -7.94
CA VAL A 46 14.91 18.37 -7.91
C VAL A 46 14.54 19.10 -9.20
N ASN A 47 14.81 18.51 -10.37
CA ASN A 47 14.44 19.10 -11.66
C ASN A 47 12.94 19.40 -11.76
N THR A 48 12.10 18.46 -11.34
CA THR A 48 10.64 18.58 -11.41
C THR A 48 10.12 19.68 -10.49
N MET A 49 10.68 19.80 -9.28
CA MET A 49 10.26 20.83 -8.34
C MET A 49 10.68 22.23 -8.80
N VAL A 50 11.86 22.38 -9.41
CA VAL A 50 12.31 23.64 -10.01
C VAL A 50 11.48 24.01 -11.24
N ASP A 51 11.19 23.06 -12.13
CA ASP A 51 10.34 23.30 -13.29
C ASP A 51 8.91 23.68 -12.87
N ARG A 52 8.36 22.99 -11.86
CA ARG A 52 7.07 23.34 -11.25
C ARG A 52 7.09 24.74 -10.65
N ALA A 53 8.14 25.09 -9.90
CA ALA A 53 8.29 26.42 -9.32
C ALA A 53 8.21 27.52 -10.38
N TYR A 54 8.93 27.34 -11.49
CA TYR A 54 8.92 28.27 -12.60
C TYR A 54 7.55 28.36 -13.29
N ARG A 55 6.95 27.23 -13.67
CA ARG A 55 5.66 27.20 -14.38
C ARG A 55 4.51 27.85 -13.62
N LEU A 56 4.54 27.78 -12.29
CA LEU A 56 3.48 28.35 -11.44
C LEU A 56 3.75 29.80 -11.04
N SER A 57 4.95 30.31 -11.30
CA SER A 57 5.35 31.68 -10.95
C SER A 57 5.16 32.61 -12.15
N SER A 58 4.38 33.67 -11.98
CA SER A 58 4.12 34.66 -13.04
C SER A 58 5.28 35.62 -13.27
N ASN A 59 6.25 35.68 -12.35
CA ASN A 59 7.43 36.53 -12.47
C ASN A 59 8.66 35.87 -11.79
N TRP A 60 9.85 36.40 -12.11
CA TRP A 60 11.11 35.89 -11.59
C TRP A 60 11.29 36.05 -10.08
N SER A 61 10.62 37.03 -9.46
CA SER A 61 10.68 37.24 -8.02
C SER A 61 10.01 36.08 -7.27
N PHE A 62 8.79 35.68 -7.67
CA PHE A 62 8.10 34.53 -7.08
C PHE A 62 8.83 33.21 -7.35
N PHE A 63 9.44 33.07 -8.52
CA PHE A 63 10.27 31.90 -8.81
C PHE A 63 11.51 31.85 -7.89
N SER A 64 12.17 32.99 -7.65
CA SER A 64 13.33 33.07 -6.76
C SER A 64 12.95 32.74 -5.31
N GLU A 65 11.85 33.30 -4.81
CA GLU A 65 11.31 33.00 -3.48
C GLU A 65 11.05 31.49 -3.30
N GLU A 66 10.44 30.87 -4.32
CA GLU A 66 10.19 29.43 -4.29
C GLU A 66 11.49 28.61 -4.39
N CYS A 67 12.50 29.06 -5.15
CA CYS A 67 13.82 28.42 -5.18
C CYS A 67 14.49 28.44 -3.81
N ASP A 68 14.41 29.55 -3.07
CA ASP A 68 14.94 29.64 -1.70
C ASP A 68 14.24 28.67 -0.76
N ARG A 69 12.92 28.55 -0.87
CA ARG A 69 12.15 27.55 -0.12
C ARG A 69 12.57 26.13 -0.49
N LEU A 70 12.75 25.82 -1.78
CA LEU A 70 13.19 24.51 -2.25
C LEU A 70 14.58 24.14 -1.75
N ARG A 71 15.51 25.10 -1.64
CA ARG A 71 16.83 24.88 -1.00
C ARG A 71 16.66 24.38 0.42
N GLY A 72 15.78 25.00 1.21
CA GLY A 72 15.48 24.56 2.58
C GLY A 72 14.88 23.16 2.64
N VAL A 73 13.89 22.86 1.78
CA VAL A 73 13.27 21.53 1.71
C VAL A 73 14.29 20.45 1.37
N PHE A 74 15.10 20.65 0.32
CA PHE A 74 16.09 19.66 -0.11
C PHE A 74 17.25 19.53 0.87
N HIS A 75 17.63 20.59 1.57
CA HIS A 75 18.58 20.52 2.68
C HIS A 75 18.08 19.60 3.80
N ASN A 76 16.81 19.73 4.20
CA ASN A 76 16.19 18.87 5.22
C ASN A 76 16.12 17.41 4.78
N LEU A 77 15.94 17.16 3.48
CA LEU A 77 15.95 15.83 2.86
C LEU A 77 17.37 15.28 2.59
N LYS A 78 18.40 15.95 3.10
CA LYS A 78 19.83 15.60 2.99
C LYS A 78 20.38 15.55 1.57
N TYR A 79 19.82 16.35 0.65
CA TYR A 79 20.38 16.48 -0.69
C TYR A 79 21.68 17.30 -0.66
N PRO A 80 22.71 16.91 -1.44
CA PRO A 80 23.92 17.71 -1.55
C PRO A 80 23.62 19.11 -2.09
N LYS A 81 24.05 20.15 -1.36
CA LYS A 81 23.89 21.55 -1.79
C LYS A 81 24.38 21.80 -3.23
N PRO A 82 25.55 21.30 -3.66
CA PRO A 82 26.01 21.50 -5.04
C PRO A 82 25.05 20.93 -6.09
N LEU A 83 24.37 19.82 -5.78
CA LEU A 83 23.41 19.19 -6.70
C LEU A 83 22.18 20.08 -6.91
N VAL A 84 21.65 20.66 -5.83
CA VAL A 84 20.49 21.56 -5.89
C VAL A 84 20.86 22.87 -6.60
N GLU A 85 21.96 23.51 -6.19
CA GLU A 85 22.39 24.78 -6.80
C GLU A 85 22.73 24.64 -8.28
N THR A 86 23.45 23.58 -8.66
CA THR A 86 23.77 23.33 -10.09
C THR A 86 22.50 23.08 -10.90
N THR A 87 21.49 22.45 -10.31
CA THR A 87 20.21 22.20 -10.98
C THR A 87 19.45 23.51 -11.22
N ILE A 88 19.35 24.37 -10.21
CA ILE A 88 18.70 25.69 -10.32
C ILE A 88 19.47 26.57 -11.33
N LYS A 89 20.80 26.66 -11.20
CA LYS A 89 21.65 27.44 -12.10
C LYS A 89 21.45 27.03 -13.56
N ARG A 90 21.58 25.74 -13.85
CA ARG A 90 21.40 25.21 -15.21
C ARG A 90 19.98 25.44 -15.74
N PHE A 91 18.96 25.39 -14.88
CA PHE A 91 17.60 25.70 -15.28
C PHE A 91 17.45 27.16 -15.69
N VAL A 92 17.96 28.09 -14.88
CA VAL A 92 17.93 29.53 -15.15
C VAL A 92 18.69 29.86 -16.44
N GLU A 93 19.91 29.34 -16.60
CA GLU A 93 20.73 29.55 -17.79
C GLU A 93 20.00 29.11 -19.07
N ARG A 94 19.33 27.95 -19.05
CA ARG A 94 18.53 27.46 -20.18
C ARG A 94 17.35 28.37 -20.51
N ARG A 95 16.66 28.91 -19.49
CA ARG A 95 15.51 29.81 -19.69
C ARG A 95 15.91 31.19 -20.20
N ILE A 96 17.08 31.68 -19.81
CA ILE A 96 17.59 32.98 -20.28
C ILE A 96 18.15 32.88 -21.70
N SER A 97 18.80 31.77 -22.05
CA SER A 97 19.52 31.65 -23.33
C SER A 97 18.62 31.52 -24.57
N SER A 98 17.29 31.50 -24.44
CA SER A 98 16.29 31.42 -25.54
C SER A 98 16.49 30.30 -26.59
N ALA A 99 17.42 29.38 -26.35
CA ALA A 99 17.61 28.19 -27.16
C ALA A 99 16.77 27.07 -26.55
N ASP A 100 15.50 27.01 -26.91
CA ASP A 100 14.86 25.70 -26.99
C ASP A 100 15.50 25.03 -28.22
N PRO A 101 16.27 23.94 -28.08
CA PRO A 101 16.51 23.10 -29.22
C PRO A 101 15.13 22.64 -29.67
N CYS A 102 14.70 23.02 -30.89
CA CYS A 102 13.67 22.25 -31.56
C CYS A 102 14.11 20.79 -31.46
N PRO A 103 13.26 19.87 -30.96
CA PRO A 103 13.52 18.47 -31.18
C PRO A 103 13.64 18.32 -32.69
N SER A 104 14.84 17.98 -33.18
CA SER A 104 14.94 17.36 -34.50
C SER A 104 13.89 16.23 -34.49
N PRO A 105 13.14 16.02 -35.58
CA PRO A 105 12.22 14.89 -35.65
C PRO A 105 13.05 13.64 -35.35
N ASP A 106 12.90 13.10 -34.13
CA ASP A 106 13.49 11.84 -33.73
C ASP A 106 12.91 10.83 -34.72
N VAL A 107 13.76 10.28 -35.57
CA VAL A 107 13.43 9.07 -36.31
C VAL A 107 12.91 8.09 -35.24
N PRO A 108 11.70 7.53 -35.35
CA PRO A 108 11.13 6.69 -34.30
C PRO A 108 11.99 5.43 -34.17
N SER A 109 13.03 5.50 -33.35
CA SER A 109 13.78 4.34 -32.95
C SER A 109 12.88 3.62 -31.98
N GLU A 110 12.53 2.38 -32.29
CA GLU A 110 11.74 1.54 -31.40
C GLU A 110 12.38 1.56 -30.00
N ILE A 111 11.60 1.97 -28.99
CA ILE A 111 12.08 2.08 -27.61
C ILE A 111 11.60 0.84 -26.85
N VAL A 112 12.53 -0.02 -26.48
CA VAL A 112 12.27 -1.18 -25.64
C VAL A 112 12.59 -0.83 -24.19
N ARG A 113 11.58 -0.80 -23.32
CA ARG A 113 11.75 -0.52 -21.89
C ARG A 113 11.93 -1.81 -21.10
N LEU A 114 13.03 -1.91 -20.35
CA LEU A 114 13.30 -3.03 -19.45
C LEU A 114 13.14 -2.58 -18.01
N VAL A 115 12.16 -3.14 -17.30
CA VAL A 115 11.96 -2.88 -15.87
C VAL A 115 12.83 -3.87 -15.09
N LEU A 116 13.78 -3.34 -14.34
CA LEU A 116 14.77 -4.13 -13.61
C LEU A 116 14.76 -3.77 -12.12
N PRO A 117 15.03 -4.72 -11.22
CA PRO A 117 15.16 -4.40 -9.80
C PRO A 117 16.39 -3.51 -9.55
N PHE A 118 16.21 -2.45 -8.77
CA PHE A 118 17.32 -1.64 -8.27
C PHE A 118 18.01 -2.38 -7.13
N LYS A 119 19.29 -2.71 -7.33
CA LYS A 119 20.17 -3.30 -6.29
C LYS A 119 21.07 -2.23 -5.65
N ASP A 120 21.81 -1.52 -6.47
CA ASP A 120 22.71 -0.44 -6.06
C ASP A 120 23.10 0.38 -7.30
N GLN A 121 23.70 1.57 -7.08
CA GLN A 121 24.04 2.46 -8.18
C GLN A 121 25.15 1.91 -9.08
N SER A 122 26.09 1.14 -8.55
CA SER A 122 27.19 0.55 -9.34
C SER A 122 26.64 -0.49 -10.32
N SER A 123 25.82 -1.40 -9.82
CA SER A 123 25.10 -2.40 -10.61
C SER A 123 24.20 -1.75 -11.65
N ALA A 124 23.44 -0.72 -11.28
CA ALA A 124 22.58 0.01 -12.22
C ALA A 124 23.38 0.69 -13.34
N ASN A 125 24.53 1.31 -13.01
CA ASN A 125 25.42 1.92 -13.99
C ASN A 125 26.02 0.88 -14.93
N HIS A 126 26.46 -0.27 -14.41
CA HIS A 126 27.02 -1.35 -15.20
C HIS A 126 26.01 -1.92 -16.20
N VAL A 127 24.80 -2.27 -15.73
CA VAL A 127 23.72 -2.76 -16.60
C VAL A 127 23.36 -1.71 -17.65
N LYS A 128 23.28 -0.43 -17.28
CA LYS A 128 23.01 0.64 -18.24
C LYS A 128 24.09 0.74 -19.33
N GLN A 129 25.36 0.59 -18.98
CA GLN A 129 26.46 0.56 -19.96
C GLN A 129 26.33 -0.62 -20.92
N GLN A 130 26.03 -1.81 -20.41
CA GLN A 130 25.82 -3.00 -21.25
C GLN A 130 24.63 -2.84 -22.19
N LEU A 131 23.49 -2.34 -21.69
CA LEU A 131 22.29 -2.12 -22.50
C LEU A 131 22.48 -1.04 -23.55
N ASN A 132 23.28 0.00 -23.26
CA ASN A 132 23.65 1.01 -24.26
C ASN A 132 24.51 0.38 -25.39
N SER A 133 25.46 -0.50 -25.05
CA SER A 133 26.26 -1.22 -26.04
C SER A 133 25.42 -2.20 -26.87
N LEU A 134 24.37 -2.77 -26.29
CA LEU A 134 23.42 -3.60 -27.01
C LEU A 134 22.53 -2.76 -27.95
N SER A 135 22.06 -1.61 -27.45
CA SER A 135 21.21 -0.68 -28.22
C SER A 135 21.88 -0.25 -29.52
N SER A 136 23.18 0.04 -29.49
CA SER A 136 23.93 0.43 -30.69
C SER A 136 24.09 -0.69 -31.71
N LYS A 137 24.09 -1.97 -31.28
CA LYS A 137 24.19 -3.13 -32.17
C LYS A 137 22.86 -3.53 -32.81
N LEU A 138 21.76 -3.31 -32.08
CA LEU A 138 20.42 -3.72 -32.52
C LEU A 138 19.66 -2.60 -33.27
N SER A 139 20.21 -1.38 -33.32
CA SER A 139 19.52 -0.20 -33.85
C SER A 139 18.16 0.05 -33.17
N VAL A 140 18.03 -0.36 -31.90
CA VAL A 140 16.84 -0.22 -31.04
C VAL A 140 17.28 0.48 -29.76
N THR A 141 16.46 1.40 -29.23
CA THR A 141 16.79 2.08 -27.97
C THR A 141 16.33 1.24 -26.79
N VAL A 142 17.26 0.56 -26.11
CA VAL A 142 16.96 -0.18 -24.89
C VAL A 142 17.07 0.73 -23.67
N GLN A 143 15.95 0.98 -23.01
CA GLN A 143 15.87 1.89 -21.87
C GLN A 143 15.63 1.11 -20.56
N PRO A 144 16.65 0.98 -19.69
CA PRO A 144 16.44 0.41 -18.37
C PRO A 144 15.68 1.36 -17.45
N VAL A 145 14.74 0.81 -16.69
CA VAL A 145 13.99 1.46 -15.62
C VAL A 145 14.20 0.65 -14.35
N PHE A 146 14.97 1.19 -13.42
CA PHE A 146 15.27 0.53 -12.16
C PHE A 146 14.18 0.80 -11.13
N VAL A 147 13.54 -0.25 -10.63
CA VAL A 147 12.48 -0.17 -9.61
C VAL A 147 12.96 -0.78 -8.31
N SER A 148 12.76 -0.09 -7.19
CA SER A 148 13.08 -0.66 -5.90
C SER A 148 12.03 -1.74 -5.57
N PRO A 149 12.45 -2.98 -5.24
CA PRO A 149 11.53 -4.03 -4.86
C PRO A 149 10.76 -3.60 -3.60
N LYS A 150 9.50 -4.02 -3.53
CA LYS A 150 8.69 -3.78 -2.33
C LYS A 150 9.20 -4.67 -1.19
N LEU A 151 9.00 -4.21 0.05
CA LEU A 151 9.49 -4.90 1.23
C LEU A 151 8.87 -6.32 1.37
N ASP A 152 7.61 -6.50 0.95
CA ASP A 152 6.92 -7.80 0.91
C ASP A 152 7.58 -8.83 -0.02
N GLN A 153 8.20 -8.36 -1.10
CA GLN A 153 8.93 -9.21 -2.04
C GLN A 153 10.27 -9.67 -1.46
N GLN A 154 10.89 -8.87 -0.60
CA GLN A 154 12.18 -9.17 0.04
C GLN A 154 12.01 -9.93 1.35
N LEU A 155 10.98 -9.62 2.12
CA LEU A 155 10.65 -10.21 3.40
C LEU A 155 9.55 -11.26 3.26
N LYS A 156 9.70 -12.20 2.33
CA LYS A 156 8.86 -13.42 2.30
C LYS A 156 9.19 -14.33 3.49
N GLN A 157 9.07 -13.82 4.71
CA GLN A 157 8.90 -14.64 5.90
C GLN A 157 7.43 -15.06 5.91
N HIS A 158 7.13 -16.13 5.16
CA HIS A 158 6.00 -16.95 5.54
C HIS A 158 6.41 -17.61 6.85
N GLU A 159 6.00 -17.05 7.99
CA GLU A 159 5.94 -17.85 9.21
C GLU A 159 5.19 -19.13 8.82
N ILE A 160 5.80 -20.30 9.07
CA ILE A 160 5.09 -21.57 9.00
C ILE A 160 4.11 -21.53 10.17
N LYS A 161 2.96 -20.88 9.96
CA LYS A 161 1.89 -20.84 10.94
C LYS A 161 1.36 -22.26 11.06
N PRO A 162 1.24 -22.82 12.27
CA PRO A 162 0.66 -24.14 12.44
C PRO A 162 -0.69 -24.19 11.71
N PRO A 163 -1.07 -25.32 11.06
CA PRO A 163 -2.34 -25.42 10.33
C PRO A 163 -3.55 -24.94 11.15
N ILE A 164 -3.51 -25.17 12.46
CA ILE A 164 -4.51 -24.76 13.46
C ILE A 164 -4.63 -23.23 13.62
N VAL A 165 -3.54 -22.48 13.46
CA VAL A 165 -3.53 -21.02 13.60
C VAL A 165 -4.02 -20.32 12.33
N ASN A 166 -3.98 -20.98 11.15
CA ASN A 166 -4.32 -20.35 9.86
C ASN A 166 -5.69 -20.79 9.28
N GLN A 167 -6.58 -21.33 10.11
CA GLN A 167 -7.95 -21.65 9.69
C GLN A 167 -8.86 -20.43 9.85
N GLN A 168 -9.12 -19.76 8.74
CA GLN A 168 -10.06 -18.64 8.58
C GLN A 168 -11.18 -18.99 7.60
N CYS A 169 -12.29 -18.25 7.56
CA CYS A 169 -13.42 -18.51 6.65
C CYS A 169 -13.85 -20.00 6.68
N ILE A 170 -14.24 -20.48 7.84
CA ILE A 170 -14.60 -21.89 8.06
C ILE A 170 -15.95 -21.98 8.79
N VAL A 171 -16.58 -23.14 8.65
CA VAL A 171 -17.64 -23.60 9.57
C VAL A 171 -17.03 -24.67 10.47
N TYR A 172 -17.28 -24.56 11.77
CA TYR A 172 -16.78 -25.45 12.80
C TYR A 172 -17.92 -26.02 13.63
N GLU A 173 -17.64 -27.14 14.27
CA GLU A 173 -18.50 -27.78 15.26
C GLU A 173 -17.77 -27.83 16.59
N PHE A 174 -18.45 -27.45 17.66
CA PHE A 174 -18.08 -27.74 19.02
C PHE A 174 -18.89 -28.92 19.53
N LYS A 175 -18.24 -29.84 20.25
CA LYS A 175 -18.88 -30.92 21.01
C LYS A 175 -18.48 -30.83 22.47
N CYS A 176 -19.45 -30.92 23.37
CA CYS A 176 -19.14 -31.00 24.79
C CYS A 176 -18.44 -32.33 25.09
N ASN A 177 -17.40 -32.29 25.92
CA ASN A 177 -16.70 -33.48 26.40
C ASN A 177 -17.37 -34.15 27.60
N LEU A 178 -18.44 -33.55 28.14
CA LEU A 178 -19.15 -34.03 29.34
C LEU A 178 -20.58 -34.52 29.02
N CYS A 179 -21.13 -34.21 27.84
CA CYS A 179 -22.44 -34.71 27.38
C CYS A 179 -22.59 -34.57 25.85
N ASP A 180 -23.75 -35.00 25.32
CA ASP A 180 -24.04 -34.97 23.88
C ASP A 180 -24.39 -33.58 23.32
N ALA A 181 -24.16 -32.51 24.08
CA ALA A 181 -24.44 -31.16 23.61
C ALA A 181 -23.42 -30.70 22.55
N GLY A 182 -23.91 -29.98 21.55
CA GLY A 182 -23.08 -29.47 20.46
C GLY A 182 -23.49 -28.10 19.98
N TYR A 183 -22.58 -27.42 19.27
CA TYR A 183 -22.79 -26.12 18.65
C TYR A 183 -22.13 -26.09 17.27
N VAL A 184 -22.77 -25.50 16.28
CA VAL A 184 -22.18 -25.23 14.96
C VAL A 184 -22.11 -23.72 14.76
N GLY A 185 -20.96 -23.23 14.31
CA GLY A 185 -20.76 -21.81 14.04
C GLY A 185 -19.81 -21.57 12.86
N TYR A 186 -19.81 -20.37 12.31
CA TYR A 186 -18.76 -19.94 11.37
C TYR A 186 -17.84 -18.86 11.94
N THR A 187 -16.65 -18.74 11.35
CA THR A 187 -15.78 -17.58 11.55
C THR A 187 -15.13 -17.14 10.24
N ARG A 188 -15.01 -15.82 10.06
CA ARG A 188 -14.16 -15.22 9.02
C ARG A 188 -12.72 -15.03 9.50
N GLY A 189 -12.56 -14.75 10.79
CA GLY A 189 -11.25 -14.61 11.44
C GLY A 189 -10.67 -15.97 11.80
N HIS A 190 -9.61 -15.99 12.60
CA HIS A 190 -8.96 -17.24 12.96
C HIS A 190 -9.84 -18.06 13.93
N LEU A 191 -9.80 -19.40 13.81
CA LEU A 191 -10.56 -20.29 14.69
C LEU A 191 -10.22 -20.08 16.17
N HIS A 192 -8.93 -19.91 16.52
CA HIS A 192 -8.51 -19.74 17.91
C HIS A 192 -9.11 -18.48 18.56
N GLU A 193 -9.16 -17.34 17.84
CA GLU A 193 -9.80 -16.11 18.32
C GLU A 193 -11.30 -16.32 18.55
N ARG A 194 -11.94 -17.11 17.66
CA ARG A 194 -13.36 -17.44 17.80
C ARG A 194 -13.62 -18.32 19.02
N VAL A 195 -12.75 -19.29 19.29
CA VAL A 195 -12.81 -20.20 20.45
C VAL A 195 -12.59 -19.43 21.74
N GLU A 196 -11.64 -18.51 21.78
CA GLU A 196 -11.46 -17.60 22.91
C GLU A 196 -12.72 -16.77 23.17
N GLY A 197 -13.37 -16.29 22.10
CA GLY A 197 -14.67 -15.62 22.20
C GLY A 197 -15.76 -16.44 22.90
N HIS A 198 -15.70 -17.77 22.80
CA HIS A 198 -16.64 -18.67 23.47
C HIS A 198 -16.40 -18.84 24.97
N THR A 199 -15.27 -18.37 25.52
CA THR A 199 -14.98 -18.35 26.97
C THR A 199 -15.69 -17.22 27.71
N ARG A 200 -16.34 -16.29 26.98
CA ARG A 200 -17.07 -15.17 27.56
C ARG A 200 -18.42 -15.61 28.14
N LYS A 201 -18.82 -15.01 29.26
CA LYS A 201 -20.07 -15.30 29.99
C LYS A 201 -21.35 -15.22 29.14
N SER A 202 -21.33 -14.46 28.06
CA SER A 202 -22.47 -14.31 27.14
C SER A 202 -22.66 -15.49 26.18
N SER A 203 -21.60 -16.28 25.93
CA SER A 203 -21.58 -17.42 24.99
C SER A 203 -22.50 -18.56 25.42
N SER A 204 -23.20 -19.19 24.47
CA SER A 204 -24.01 -20.39 24.72
C SER A 204 -23.16 -21.56 25.23
N ILE A 205 -21.96 -21.73 24.69
CA ILE A 205 -21.01 -22.77 25.13
C ILE A 205 -20.58 -22.53 26.59
N TYR A 206 -20.23 -21.29 26.94
CA TYR A 206 -19.86 -20.96 28.32
C TYR A 206 -21.01 -21.24 29.30
N LYS A 207 -22.21 -20.74 28.96
CA LYS A 207 -23.41 -20.93 29.78
C LYS A 207 -23.75 -22.41 29.95
N HIS A 208 -23.55 -23.22 28.90
CA HIS A 208 -23.79 -24.65 28.96
C HIS A 208 -22.95 -25.34 30.03
N TYR A 209 -21.62 -25.14 30.04
CA TYR A 209 -20.76 -25.77 31.06
C TYR A 209 -21.12 -25.34 32.48
N HIS A 210 -21.35 -24.05 32.70
CA HIS A 210 -21.68 -23.57 34.04
C HIS A 210 -23.07 -24.03 34.52
N LEU A 211 -24.08 -24.00 33.65
CA LEU A 211 -25.46 -24.31 34.05
C LEU A 211 -25.78 -25.80 34.06
N GLN A 212 -25.15 -26.60 33.21
CA GLN A 212 -25.46 -28.03 33.07
C GLN A 212 -24.44 -28.93 33.76
N HIS A 213 -23.16 -28.52 33.82
CA HIS A 213 -22.09 -29.34 34.40
C HIS A 213 -21.57 -28.80 35.73
N ASN A 214 -21.99 -27.59 36.13
CA ASN A 214 -21.46 -26.87 37.29
C ASN A 214 -19.90 -26.85 37.31
N SER A 215 -19.30 -26.78 36.11
CA SER A 215 -17.85 -26.89 35.91
C SER A 215 -17.30 -25.61 35.29
N GLU A 216 -15.99 -25.40 35.49
CA GLU A 216 -15.24 -24.39 34.74
C GLU A 216 -15.03 -24.83 33.28
N MET A 217 -14.59 -23.88 32.44
CA MET A 217 -14.21 -24.17 31.06
C MET A 217 -12.97 -25.05 31.01
N PRO A 218 -12.89 -26.02 30.08
CA PRO A 218 -11.66 -26.78 29.87
C PRO A 218 -10.48 -25.88 29.51
N GLU A 219 -9.30 -26.14 30.10
CA GLU A 219 -8.06 -25.40 29.81
C GLU A 219 -7.68 -25.48 28.33
N ARG A 220 -7.92 -26.64 27.69
CA ARG A 220 -7.73 -26.87 26.25
C ARG A 220 -9.05 -26.93 25.49
N LEU A 221 -9.88 -25.90 25.63
CA LEU A 221 -11.19 -25.81 24.97
C LEU A 221 -11.13 -26.04 23.45
N ILE A 222 -10.04 -25.62 22.79
CA ILE A 222 -9.82 -25.78 21.36
C ILE A 222 -9.90 -27.25 20.88
N GLU A 223 -9.55 -28.21 21.73
CA GLU A 223 -9.60 -29.65 21.40
C GLU A 223 -11.05 -30.15 21.19
N GLN A 224 -12.03 -29.38 21.65
CA GLN A 224 -13.45 -29.66 21.49
C GLN A 224 -14.04 -29.09 20.20
N PHE A 225 -13.23 -28.41 19.38
CA PHE A 225 -13.64 -27.78 18.13
C PHE A 225 -13.07 -28.53 16.94
N ASN A 226 -13.95 -28.87 15.99
CA ASN A 226 -13.60 -29.53 14.74
C ASN A 226 -14.00 -28.65 13.55
N VAL A 227 -13.11 -28.47 12.58
CA VAL A 227 -13.45 -27.80 11.33
C VAL A 227 -14.27 -28.74 10.47
N ILE A 228 -15.46 -28.29 10.08
CA ILE A 228 -16.36 -29.03 9.20
C ILE A 228 -15.99 -28.77 7.74
N VAL A 229 -15.90 -27.49 7.35
CA VAL A 229 -15.64 -27.10 5.96
C VAL A 229 -14.92 -25.75 5.87
N LYS A 230 -14.03 -25.63 4.89
CA LYS A 230 -13.40 -24.38 4.48
C LYS A 230 -14.25 -23.69 3.42
N CYS A 231 -14.51 -22.41 3.62
CA CYS A 231 -15.37 -21.59 2.78
C CYS A 231 -14.54 -20.57 1.99
N ASN A 232 -15.08 -20.14 0.85
CA ASN A 232 -14.46 -19.15 -0.03
C ASN A 232 -14.76 -17.69 0.36
N GLY A 233 -15.68 -17.49 1.30
CA GLY A 233 -16.05 -16.15 1.77
C GLY A 233 -17.23 -16.17 2.76
N LYS A 234 -17.70 -14.98 3.16
CA LYS A 234 -18.77 -14.83 4.17
C LYS A 234 -20.08 -15.50 3.76
N PHE A 235 -20.50 -15.32 2.51
CA PHE A 235 -21.75 -15.88 2.02
C PHE A 235 -21.72 -17.42 2.07
N ASP A 236 -20.62 -18.01 1.60
CA ASP A 236 -20.39 -19.44 1.62
C ASP A 236 -20.36 -20.00 3.07
N CYS A 237 -19.71 -19.30 4.00
CA CYS A 237 -19.78 -19.62 5.44
C CYS A 237 -21.21 -19.66 5.97
N LEU A 238 -22.02 -18.64 5.66
CA LEU A 238 -23.40 -18.54 6.14
C LEU A 238 -24.27 -19.67 5.59
N VAL A 239 -24.18 -19.95 4.29
CA VAL A 239 -24.94 -21.05 3.67
C VAL A 239 -24.55 -22.39 4.29
N ASN A 240 -23.25 -22.67 4.40
CA ASN A 240 -22.78 -23.92 5.00
C ASN A 240 -23.16 -24.03 6.48
N GLU A 241 -22.99 -22.98 7.28
CA GLU A 241 -23.39 -22.96 8.70
C GLU A 241 -24.86 -23.34 8.85
N MET A 242 -25.74 -22.70 8.06
CA MET A 242 -27.18 -22.98 8.09
C MET A 242 -27.49 -24.43 7.71
N LEU A 243 -26.84 -24.97 6.67
CA LEU A 243 -27.01 -26.36 6.24
C LEU A 243 -26.56 -27.33 7.34
N TYR A 244 -25.40 -27.10 7.96
CA TYR A 244 -24.88 -27.96 9.02
C TYR A 244 -25.70 -27.87 10.31
N ILE A 245 -26.21 -26.70 10.69
CA ILE A 245 -27.16 -26.57 11.81
C ILE A 245 -28.43 -27.39 11.52
N ARG A 246 -29.00 -27.27 10.30
CA ARG A 246 -30.22 -28.01 9.92
C ARG A 246 -29.99 -29.52 9.88
N MET A 247 -28.84 -29.96 9.39
CA MET A 247 -28.48 -31.37 9.25
C MET A 247 -28.14 -32.02 10.59
N ARG A 248 -27.34 -31.34 11.44
CA ARG A 248 -26.82 -31.90 12.70
C ARG A 248 -27.70 -31.62 13.91
N LYS A 249 -28.59 -30.62 13.84
CA LYS A 249 -29.49 -30.18 14.92
C LYS A 249 -28.77 -30.05 16.29
N PRO A 250 -27.64 -29.31 16.35
CA PRO A 250 -26.90 -29.10 17.59
C PRO A 250 -27.78 -28.43 18.65
N THR A 251 -27.70 -28.91 19.91
CA THR A 251 -28.58 -28.49 21.01
C THR A 251 -28.31 -27.07 21.50
N LEU A 252 -27.10 -26.53 21.28
CA LEU A 252 -26.69 -25.22 21.79
C LEU A 252 -26.89 -24.07 20.78
N ASN A 253 -27.31 -24.36 19.55
CA ASN A 253 -27.68 -23.32 18.60
C ASN A 253 -29.10 -22.82 18.91
N VAL A 254 -29.23 -21.56 19.32
CA VAL A 254 -30.56 -20.97 19.51
C VAL A 254 -31.13 -20.44 18.19
N PRO A 255 -32.45 -20.51 17.96
CA PRO A 255 -33.07 -20.08 16.70
C PRO A 255 -32.85 -18.61 16.32
N THR A 256 -32.46 -17.76 17.28
CA THR A 256 -32.15 -16.33 17.07
C THR A 256 -30.75 -16.08 16.53
N ASP A 257 -29.85 -17.06 16.59
CA ASP A 257 -28.43 -16.90 16.21
C ASP A 257 -28.16 -17.15 14.73
N SER A 258 -29.15 -17.64 13.98
CA SER A 258 -29.04 -17.96 12.56
C SER A 258 -29.94 -17.05 11.72
N ILE A 259 -29.43 -16.58 10.58
CA ILE A 259 -30.21 -15.83 9.61
C ILE A 259 -31.31 -16.77 9.08
N ARG A 260 -32.59 -16.45 9.27
CA ARG A 260 -33.68 -17.20 8.63
C ARG A 260 -33.56 -17.05 7.12
N ALA A 261 -33.27 -18.13 6.41
CA ALA A 261 -33.40 -18.16 4.96
C ALA A 261 -34.88 -18.08 4.61
N LYS A 262 -35.34 -16.88 4.22
CA LYS A 262 -36.43 -16.80 3.23
C LYS A 262 -35.81 -17.24 1.92
N VAL A 263 -35.85 -18.54 1.66
CA VAL A 263 -35.51 -19.07 0.33
C VAL A 263 -36.55 -18.46 -0.60
N PHE A 264 -36.10 -17.63 -1.54
CA PHE A 264 -36.91 -17.26 -2.69
C PHE A 264 -37.26 -18.56 -3.42
N VAL A 265 -38.53 -18.97 -3.28
CA VAL A 265 -39.19 -19.87 -4.22
C VAL A 265 -39.83 -18.98 -5.28
#